data_AF-A0A6P1IUP9-F1
#
_entry.id   AF-A0A6P1IUP9-F1
#
_cell.length_a   1.000
_cell.length_b   1.000
_cell.length_c   1.000
_cell.angle_alpha   90.00
_cell.angle_beta   90.00
_cell.angle_gamma   90.00
#
_symmetry.space_group_name_H-M   'P 1'
#
loop_
_entity.id
_entity.type
_entity.pdbx_description
1 polymer ?
#
loop_
_entity_poly.entity_id
_entity_poly.type
_entity_poly.pdbx_seq_one_letter_code
_entity_poly.pdbx_strand_id
1 'polypeptide(L)' 'MFVYEISGPQPGFKEGLLFNSCVKNLQRQPELWLDECPYLQPLAARRIEGLRVRLVRVRDNAMANTQALPLAA' A
#
# COMPACT_ATOMS: atom_id res chain seq x y z
N MET A 1 -5.03 7.82 -2.95
CA MET A 1 -4.79 6.48 -2.38
C MET A 1 -3.31 6.15 -2.56
N PHE A 2 -2.66 5.53 -1.58
CA PHE A 2 -1.22 5.25 -1.61
C PHE A 2 -0.97 3.75 -1.78
N VAL A 3 -0.07 3.39 -2.68
CA VAL A 3 0.36 2.01 -2.88
C VAL A 3 1.72 1.84 -2.22
N TYR A 4 1.78 0.97 -1.23
CA TYR A 4 2.99 0.64 -0.51
C TYR A 4 3.41 -0.80 -0.85
N GLU A 5 4.71 -1.02 -0.85
CA GLU A 5 5.32 -2.35 -0.86
C GLU A 5 5.81 -2.66 0.54
N ILE A 6 5.49 -3.84 1.03
CA ILE A 6 6.09 -4.41 2.24
C ILE A 6 7.01 -5.57 1.86
N SER A 7 8.26 -5.48 2.25
CA SER A 7 9.28 -6.51 1.98
C SER A 7 10.10 -6.82 3.23
N GLY A 8 10.68 -8.01 3.28
CA GLY A 8 11.55 -8.39 4.40
C GLY A 8 11.99 -9.86 4.35
N PRO A 9 12.79 -10.30 5.33
CA PRO A 9 13.38 -11.64 5.35
C PRO A 9 12.36 -12.75 5.67
N GLN A 10 11.11 -12.40 6.01
CA GLN A 10 10.07 -13.38 6.32
C GLN A 10 9.58 -14.11 5.06
N PRO A 11 9.28 -15.42 5.16
CA PRO A 11 8.67 -16.18 4.07
C PRO A 11 7.31 -15.56 3.71
N GLY A 12 7.10 -15.27 2.43
CA GLY A 12 5.93 -14.54 1.91
C GLY A 12 6.16 -13.04 1.67
N PHE A 13 7.21 -12.44 2.24
CA PHE A 13 7.56 -11.01 2.04
C PHE A 13 8.84 -10.80 1.23
N LYS A 14 9.53 -11.88 0.87
CA LYS A 14 10.81 -11.83 0.16
C LYS A 14 10.71 -11.17 -1.22
N GLU A 15 9.58 -11.33 -1.89
CA GLU A 15 9.34 -10.76 -3.24
C GLU A 15 8.71 -9.36 -3.19
N GLY A 16 8.34 -8.86 -2.01
CA GLY A 16 7.62 -7.60 -1.84
C GLY A 16 6.13 -7.75 -2.15
N LEU A 17 5.28 -7.47 -1.15
CA LEU A 17 3.84 -7.48 -1.31
C LEU A 17 3.33 -6.05 -1.45
N LEU A 18 2.50 -5.81 -2.46
CA LEU A 18 1.86 -4.52 -2.67
C LEU A 18 0.52 -4.47 -1.96
N PHE A 19 0.30 -3.41 -1.20
CA PHE A 19 -1.00 -3.13 -0.57
C PHE A 19 -1.35 -1.65 -0.73
N ASN A 20 -2.64 -1.37 -0.66
CA ASN A 20 -3.13 0.00 -0.71
C ASN A 20 -3.42 0.50 0.70
N SER A 21 -3.12 1.76 0.96
CA SER A 21 -3.40 2.44 2.21
C SER A 21 -3.88 3.87 1.95
N CYS A 22 -4.72 4.37 2.84
CA CYS A 22 -5.16 5.77 2.83
C CYS A 22 -4.22 6.67 3.64
N VAL A 23 -3.32 6.08 4.44
CA VAL A 23 -2.38 6.79 5.30
C VAL A 23 -1.19 7.32 4.50
N LYS A 24 -0.93 8.62 4.64
CA LYS A 24 0.29 9.25 4.12
C LYS A 24 1.48 8.90 4.99
N ASN A 25 2.65 8.71 4.38
CA ASN A 25 3.91 8.42 5.07
C ASN A 25 3.86 7.17 5.97
N LEU A 26 3.15 6.12 5.53
CA LEU A 26 3.02 4.88 6.30
C LEU A 26 4.39 4.27 6.67
N GLN A 27 5.38 4.41 5.81
CA GLN A 27 6.79 4.04 6.06
C GLN A 27 7.44 4.63 7.32
N ARG A 28 6.88 5.72 7.89
CA ARG A 28 7.35 6.36 9.14
C ARG A 28 6.50 5.99 10.35
N GLN A 29 5.42 5.22 10.17
CA GLN A 29 4.43 4.88 11.17
C GLN A 29 4.27 3.35 11.23
N PRO A 30 5.29 2.62 11.71
CA PRO A 30 5.28 1.16 11.80
C PRO A 30 4.14 0.59 12.64
N GLU A 31 3.66 1.35 13.63
CA GLU A 31 2.49 1.01 14.43
C GLU A 31 1.21 0.86 13.60
N LEU A 32 1.06 1.64 12.52
CA LEU A 32 -0.11 1.59 11.63
C LEU A 32 -0.01 0.52 10.55
N TRP A 33 1.12 -0.18 10.43
CA TRP A 33 1.28 -1.20 9.39
C TRP A 33 0.30 -2.36 9.61
N LEU A 34 0.02 -2.72 10.86
CA LEU A 34 -0.88 -3.83 11.20
C LEU A 34 -2.35 -3.51 10.86
N ASP A 35 -2.74 -2.24 11.02
CA ASP A 35 -4.10 -1.78 10.70
C ASP A 35 -4.32 -1.63 9.18
N GLU A 36 -3.30 -1.15 8.45
CA GLU A 36 -3.43 -0.86 7.02
C GLU A 36 -3.01 -2.03 6.10
N CYS A 37 -2.14 -2.93 6.56
CA CYS A 37 -1.61 -4.04 5.76
C CYS A 37 -2.32 -5.36 6.09
N PRO A 38 -3.21 -5.87 5.22
CA PRO A 38 -3.94 -7.11 5.49
C PRO A 38 -3.03 -8.33 5.61
N TYR A 39 -1.83 -8.28 5.01
CA TYR A 39 -0.84 -9.35 5.06
C TYR A 39 -0.15 -9.47 6.41
N LEU A 40 -0.22 -8.43 7.26
CA LEU A 40 0.38 -8.43 8.59
C LEU A 40 -0.57 -8.91 9.69
N GLN A 41 -1.89 -8.92 9.44
CA GLN A 41 -2.86 -9.38 10.43
C GLN A 41 -2.61 -10.81 10.94
N PRO A 42 -2.26 -11.80 10.09
CA PRO A 42 -1.92 -13.15 10.56
C PRO A 42 -0.58 -13.19 11.33
N LEU A 43 0.25 -12.16 11.16
CA LEU A 43 1.61 -12.04 11.70
C LEU A 43 1.69 -11.15 12.94
N ALA A 44 0.58 -10.61 13.45
CA ALA A 44 0.56 -9.77 14.65
C ALA A 44 1.23 -10.44 15.87
N ALA A 45 1.28 -11.78 15.91
CA ALA A 45 1.98 -12.55 16.94
C ALA A 45 3.51 -12.66 16.73
N ARG A 46 4.01 -12.45 15.51
CA ARG A 46 5.44 -12.51 15.15
C ARG A 46 5.88 -11.18 14.55
N ARG A 47 6.31 -10.29 15.45
CA ARG A 47 7.28 -9.20 15.24
C ARG A 47 7.45 -8.80 13.77
N ILE A 48 6.91 -7.64 13.42
CA ILE A 48 7.24 -6.76 12.27
C ILE A 48 8.76 -6.46 12.13
N GLU A 49 9.60 -7.07 12.97
CA GLU A 49 11.03 -6.92 13.04
C GLU A 49 11.68 -7.43 11.75
N GLY A 50 12.38 -6.53 11.06
CA GLY A 50 13.02 -6.82 9.77
C GLY A 50 12.14 -6.57 8.55
N LEU A 51 10.85 -6.27 8.71
CA LEU A 51 9.98 -5.82 7.61
C LEU A 51 10.24 -4.34 7.30
N ARG A 52 10.07 -3.97 6.03
CA ARG A 52 10.24 -2.61 5.51
C ARG A 52 9.07 -2.27 4.62
N VAL A 53 8.48 -1.10 4.84
CA VAL A 53 7.43 -0.54 3.99
C VAL A 53 7.99 0.60 3.17
N ARG A 54 7.71 0.62 1.85
CA ARG A 54 8.14 1.67 0.92
C ARG A 54 6.96 2.15 0.10
N LEU A 55 6.82 3.46 -0.07
CA LEU A 55 5.84 4.02 -1.00
C LEU A 55 6.27 3.73 -2.44
N VAL A 56 5.43 3.03 -3.20
CA VAL A 56 5.69 2.68 -4.61
C VAL A 56 4.98 3.64 -5.54
N ARG A 57 3.72 3.97 -5.24
CA ARG A 57 2.91 4.83 -6.11
C ARG A 57 1.93 5.64 -5.29
N VAL A 58 1.79 6.90 -5.67
CA VAL A 58 0.65 7.71 -5.26
C VAL A 58 -0.39 7.59 -6.38
N ARG A 59 -1.52 6.94 -6.09
CA ARG A 59 -2.72 7.11 -6.93
C ARG A 59 -3.35 8.43 -6.51
N ASP A 60 -3.00 9.48 -7.24
CA ASP A 60 -3.82 10.67 -7.29
C ASP A 60 -5.15 10.26 -7.91
N ASN A 61 -6.23 10.42 -7.15
CA ASN A 61 -7.59 10.34 -7.69
C ASN A 61 -7.88 11.63 -8.49
N ALA A 62 -6.91 12.10 -9.26
CA ALA A 62 -7.07 13.21 -10.18
C ALA A 62 -7.90 12.69 -11.36
N MET A 63 -9.22 12.77 -11.17
CA MET A 63 -10.27 12.83 -12.20
C MET A 63 -9.93 12.15 -13.53
N ALA A 64 -10.26 10.86 -13.65
CA ALA A 64 -10.69 10.35 -14.94
C ALA A 64 -12.14 10.84 -15.19
N ASN A 65 -12.32 12.17 -15.31
CA ASN A 65 -13.49 12.69 -16.01
C ASN A 65 -13.11 12.67 -17.50
N THR A 66 -13.12 11.47 -18.07
CA THR A 66 -13.01 11.30 -19.51
C THR A 66 -14.15 12.08 -20.13
N GLN A 67 -13.84 13.21 -20.77
CA GLN A 67 -14.74 13.85 -21.72
C GLN A 67 -15.05 12.83 -22.81
N ALA A 68 -16.10 12.04 -22.62
CA ALA A 68 -16.59 11.10 -23.61
C ALA A 68 -17.67 11.80 -24.44
N LEU A 69 -17.19 12.36 -25.55
CA LEU A 69 -17.87 12.61 -26.84
C LEU A 69 -18.87 13.79 -26.93
N PRO A 70 -18.63 14.77 -27.83
CA PRO A 70 -19.74 15.53 -28.38
C PRO A 70 -20.61 14.59 -29.22
N LEU A 71 -21.92 14.58 -28.95
CA LEU A 71 -22.91 14.02 -29.87
C LEU A 71 -22.77 14.73 -31.21
N ALA A 72 -22.35 13.98 -32.24
CA ALA A 72 -22.38 14.45 -33.62
C ALA A 72 -23.83 14.75 -34.01
N ALA A 73 -24.01 15.90 -34.66
CA ALA A 73 -25.27 16.45 -35.15
C ALA A 73 -25.88 15.64 -36.31
#